data_AF-A0A2S7QY05-F1
#
_entry.id   AF-A0A2S7QY05-F1
#
_cell.length_a   1.000
_cell.length_b   1.000
_cell.length_c   1.000
_cell.angle_alpha   90.00
_cell.angle_beta   90.00
_cell.angle_gamma   90.00
#
_symmetry.space_group_name_H-M   'P 1'
#
loop_
_entity.id
_entity.type
_entity.pdbx_description
1 polymer ?
#
loop_
_entity_poly.entity_id
_entity_poly.type
_entity_poly.pdbx_seq_one_letter_code
_entity_poly.pdbx_strand_id
1 'polypeptide(L)'
;MTAQARILSGAKVAEQLGIEAGAIDVSGNMELIAAFPRAISSINDHLIRGFQQRNPQGISNSTDVLEGPTPKVLVFCESGNERSAAVVVAYIMATYELGLVEAIQYVQNQRFCVAFDDEMKHTLLNYHQLLEAKRSVSEARQATPVAIKSKRRHEDEEADIDMDHQDDIDSVGVSGSFSHGAYFLVGRR
;
A
#
# COMPACT_ATOMS: atom_id res chain seq x y z
N MET A 1 -7.47 -5.88 16.96
CA MET A 1 -8.71 -5.39 16.35
C MET A 1 -9.54 -4.72 17.44
N THR A 2 -9.73 -3.40 17.37
CA THR A 2 -10.37 -2.59 18.42
C THR A 2 -11.91 -2.61 18.30
N ALA A 3 -12.61 -2.10 19.32
CA ALA A 3 -14.07 -2.01 19.30
C ALA A 3 -14.60 -1.05 18.21
N GLN A 4 -13.96 0.11 18.01
CA GLN A 4 -14.31 1.06 16.95
C GLN A 4 -14.11 0.49 15.55
N ALA A 5 -13.04 -0.28 15.32
CA ALA A 5 -12.80 -0.94 14.04
C ALA A 5 -13.99 -1.81 13.59
N ARG A 6 -14.68 -2.48 14.52
CA ARG A 6 -15.86 -3.31 14.23
C ARG A 6 -17.11 -2.51 13.85
N ILE A 7 -17.14 -1.22 14.17
CA ILE A 7 -18.24 -0.30 13.83
C ILE A 7 -17.97 0.36 12.47
N LEU A 8 -16.77 0.90 12.26
CA LEU A 8 -16.46 1.68 11.05
C LEU A 8 -16.02 0.83 9.84
N SER A 9 -15.58 -0.43 10.04
CA SER A 9 -15.09 -1.29 8.95
C SER A 9 -16.14 -1.59 7.86
N GLY A 10 -17.44 -1.46 8.15
CA GLY A 10 -18.52 -1.84 7.23
C GLY A 10 -18.66 -3.36 7.01
N ALA A 11 -17.74 -4.20 7.53
CA ALA A 11 -17.66 -5.63 7.26
C ALA A 11 -18.99 -6.39 7.43
N LYS A 12 -19.79 -6.09 8.47
CA LYS A 12 -21.11 -6.72 8.65
C LYS A 12 -22.10 -6.41 7.52
N VAL A 13 -22.07 -5.19 6.98
CA VAL A 13 -22.92 -4.78 5.86
C VAL A 13 -22.38 -5.36 4.55
N ALA A 14 -21.06 -5.42 4.39
CA ALA A 14 -20.42 -6.06 3.23
C ALA A 14 -20.69 -7.57 3.18
N GLU A 15 -20.58 -8.27 4.32
CA GLU A 15 -20.96 -9.68 4.49
C GLU A 15 -22.43 -9.92 4.11
N GLN A 16 -23.35 -9.07 4.61
CA GLN A 16 -24.77 -9.11 4.24
C GLN A 16 -25.06 -8.83 2.75
N LEU A 17 -24.12 -8.21 2.02
CA LEU A 17 -24.24 -7.87 0.60
C LEU A 17 -23.36 -8.75 -0.31
N GLY A 18 -22.60 -9.71 0.24
CA GLY A 18 -21.64 -10.53 -0.52
C GLY A 18 -20.45 -9.75 -1.10
N ILE A 19 -20.08 -8.63 -0.46
CA ILE A 19 -18.99 -7.74 -0.89
C ILE A 19 -17.70 -8.10 -0.13
N GLU A 20 -16.57 -8.16 -0.85
CA GLU A 20 -15.25 -8.37 -0.25
C GLU A 20 -14.88 -7.20 0.68
N ALA A 21 -14.52 -7.51 1.93
CA ALA A 21 -14.27 -6.51 2.98
C ALA A 21 -12.98 -6.77 3.76
N GLY A 22 -12.48 -5.70 4.37
CA GLY A 22 -11.23 -5.66 5.13
C GLY A 22 -11.04 -4.29 5.77
N ALA A 23 -9.87 -4.06 6.37
CA ALA A 23 -9.49 -2.78 6.93
C ALA A 23 -7.97 -2.70 7.06
N ILE A 24 -7.45 -1.47 7.11
CA ILE A 24 -6.05 -1.17 7.35
C ILE A 24 -6.02 -0.19 8.51
N ASP A 25 -5.90 -0.72 9.73
CA ASP A 25 -5.79 0.10 10.94
C ASP A 25 -4.48 0.89 10.91
N VAL A 26 -4.54 2.17 11.30
CA VAL A 26 -3.42 3.13 11.23
C VAL A 26 -3.58 4.18 12.33
N SER A 27 -2.65 4.22 13.27
CA SER A 27 -2.64 5.18 14.39
C SER A 27 -2.40 6.62 13.93
N GLY A 28 -1.51 6.83 12.97
CA GLY A 28 -1.13 8.15 12.46
C GLY A 28 -0.40 8.10 11.11
N ASN A 29 0.07 9.25 10.65
CA ASN A 29 0.57 9.44 9.28
C ASN A 29 1.85 8.62 8.98
N MET A 30 2.70 8.39 9.99
CA MET A 30 3.88 7.50 9.90
C MET A 30 3.50 6.02 9.69
N GLU A 31 2.35 5.57 10.20
CA GLU A 31 1.85 4.21 9.94
C GLU A 31 1.13 4.16 8.59
N LEU A 32 0.44 5.24 8.19
CA LEU A 32 -0.22 5.37 6.90
C LEU A 32 0.75 5.27 5.72
N ILE A 33 1.93 5.92 5.77
CA ILE A 33 2.95 5.80 4.72
C ILE A 33 3.50 4.37 4.59
N ALA A 34 3.71 3.68 5.73
CA ALA A 34 4.08 2.27 5.74
C ALA A 34 2.96 1.35 5.22
N ALA A 35 1.70 1.78 5.35
CA ALA A 35 0.52 1.03 4.91
C ALA A 35 0.14 1.24 3.44
N PHE A 36 0.54 2.35 2.78
CA PHE A 36 0.20 2.61 1.37
C PHE A 36 0.49 1.43 0.42
N PRO A 37 1.66 0.75 0.44
CA PRO A 37 1.91 -0.40 -0.42
C PRO A 37 0.90 -1.54 -0.20
N ARG A 38 0.54 -1.81 1.05
CA ARG A 38 -0.43 -2.85 1.43
C ARG A 38 -1.84 -2.50 0.93
N ALA A 39 -2.22 -1.23 1.03
CA ALA A 39 -3.49 -0.73 0.48
C ALA A 39 -3.54 -0.90 -1.03
N ILE A 40 -2.48 -0.49 -1.75
CA ILE A 40 -2.38 -0.58 -3.21
C ILE A 40 -2.43 -2.03 -3.68
N SER A 41 -1.68 -2.95 -3.03
CA SER A 41 -1.80 -4.39 -3.29
C SER A 41 -3.22 -4.90 -3.07
N SER A 42 -3.88 -4.54 -1.97
CA SER A 42 -5.27 -5.00 -1.70
C SER A 42 -6.29 -4.46 -2.71
N ILE A 43 -6.08 -3.27 -3.26
CA ILE A 43 -6.91 -2.68 -4.33
C ILE A 43 -6.69 -3.45 -5.64
N ASN A 44 -5.43 -3.64 -6.04
CA ASN A 44 -5.05 -4.34 -7.26
C ASN A 44 -5.50 -5.81 -7.24
N ASP A 45 -5.29 -6.51 -6.13
CA ASP A 45 -5.75 -7.88 -5.91
C ASP A 45 -7.26 -8.02 -6.16
N HIS A 46 -8.08 -7.14 -5.59
CA HIS A 46 -9.52 -7.16 -5.82
C HIS A 46 -9.87 -6.92 -7.29
N LEU A 47 -9.26 -5.90 -7.92
CA LEU A 47 -9.51 -5.57 -9.33
C LEU A 47 -9.13 -6.75 -10.25
N ILE A 48 -8.00 -7.41 -9.98
CA ILE A 48 -7.51 -8.59 -10.72
C ILE A 48 -8.45 -9.79 -10.51
N ARG A 49 -8.82 -10.12 -9.27
CA ARG A 49 -9.76 -11.22 -8.97
C ARG A 49 -11.13 -10.98 -9.62
N GLY A 50 -11.68 -9.77 -9.47
CA GLY A 50 -12.95 -9.35 -10.09
C GLY A 50 -12.90 -9.20 -11.62
N PHE A 51 -11.70 -9.21 -12.21
CA PHE A 51 -11.50 -9.39 -13.64
C PHE A 51 -11.48 -10.88 -14.02
N GLN A 52 -10.62 -11.67 -13.38
CA GLN A 52 -10.44 -13.11 -13.63
C GLN A 52 -11.74 -13.90 -13.45
N GLN A 53 -12.55 -13.59 -12.42
CA GLN A 53 -13.86 -14.21 -12.19
C GLN A 53 -14.86 -13.96 -13.34
N ARG A 54 -14.73 -12.86 -14.09
CA ARG A 54 -15.60 -12.53 -15.22
C ARG A 54 -15.07 -13.04 -16.55
N ASN A 55 -13.74 -13.16 -16.68
CA ASN A 55 -13.12 -13.77 -17.86
C ASN A 55 -12.12 -14.89 -17.47
N PRO A 56 -12.63 -16.09 -17.12
CA PRO A 56 -11.80 -17.24 -16.78
C PRO A 56 -11.12 -17.91 -18.00
N GLN A 57 -11.45 -17.49 -19.23
CA GLN A 57 -10.79 -17.94 -20.46
C GLN A 57 -9.65 -16.98 -20.90
N GLY A 58 -9.51 -15.83 -20.25
CA GLY A 58 -8.59 -14.76 -20.63
C GLY A 58 -9.13 -13.86 -21.75
N ILE A 59 -8.56 -12.66 -21.89
CA ILE A 59 -8.89 -11.77 -23.01
C ILE A 59 -8.34 -12.42 -24.29
N SER A 60 -9.23 -12.99 -25.11
CA SER A 60 -8.84 -13.74 -26.31
C SER A 60 -8.49 -12.79 -27.45
N ASN A 61 -9.21 -11.67 -27.53
CA ASN A 61 -9.11 -10.66 -28.57
C ASN A 61 -9.28 -9.26 -27.95
N SER A 62 -8.64 -8.25 -28.54
CA SER A 62 -8.81 -6.84 -28.14
C SER A 62 -10.23 -6.29 -28.39
N THR A 63 -11.09 -7.06 -29.08
CA THR A 63 -12.49 -6.76 -29.36
C THR A 63 -13.49 -7.47 -28.42
N ASP A 64 -13.02 -8.26 -27.44
CA ASP A 64 -13.89 -8.84 -26.40
C ASP A 64 -14.51 -7.71 -25.56
N VAL A 65 -15.75 -7.33 -25.89
CA VAL A 65 -16.53 -6.41 -25.06
C VAL A 65 -16.79 -7.06 -23.70
N LEU A 66 -16.23 -6.45 -22.64
CA LEU A 66 -16.37 -6.92 -21.27
C LEU A 66 -17.81 -6.77 -20.79
N GLU A 67 -18.65 -7.78 -21.04
CA GLU A 67 -20.05 -7.78 -20.64
C GLU A 67 -20.22 -7.65 -19.11
N GLY A 68 -21.13 -6.77 -18.71
CA GLY A 68 -21.46 -6.50 -17.31
C GLY A 68 -20.49 -5.58 -16.55
N PRO A 69 -20.86 -5.19 -15.31
CA PRO A 69 -20.13 -4.16 -14.56
C PRO A 69 -18.66 -4.50 -14.31
N THR A 70 -17.80 -3.49 -14.49
CA THR A 70 -16.40 -3.53 -14.06
C THR A 70 -16.29 -3.78 -12.55
N PRO A 71 -15.21 -4.43 -12.07
CA PRO A 71 -14.92 -4.46 -10.64
C PRO A 71 -14.72 -3.03 -10.15
N LYS A 72 -15.25 -2.71 -8.97
CA LYS A 72 -15.25 -1.36 -8.40
C LYS A 72 -14.78 -1.39 -6.96
N VAL A 73 -14.04 -0.36 -6.61
CA VAL A 73 -13.41 -0.18 -5.32
C VAL A 73 -13.96 1.11 -4.72
N LEU A 74 -14.31 1.06 -3.43
CA LEU A 74 -14.77 2.20 -2.67
C LEU A 74 -13.78 2.42 -1.52
N VAL A 75 -13.33 3.66 -1.33
CA VAL A 75 -12.38 4.03 -0.29
C VAL A 75 -12.89 5.31 0.37
N PHE A 76 -13.06 5.27 1.69
CA PHE A 76 -13.48 6.37 2.54
C PHE A 76 -12.78 6.21 3.89
N CYS A 77 -12.99 7.14 4.80
CA CYS A 77 -12.60 7.05 6.21
C CYS A 77 -13.70 7.75 7.01
N GLU A 78 -13.47 8.11 8.27
CA GLU A 78 -14.47 8.83 9.08
C GLU A 78 -15.05 10.07 8.38
N SER A 79 -14.18 10.92 7.80
CA SER A 79 -14.58 12.08 6.98
C SER A 79 -14.73 11.77 5.48
N GLY A 80 -14.02 10.74 4.99
CA GLY A 80 -13.84 10.47 3.56
C GLY A 80 -13.02 11.51 2.80
N ASN A 81 -12.40 12.49 3.48
CA ASN A 81 -11.74 13.63 2.85
C ASN A 81 -10.21 13.64 2.99
N GLU A 82 -9.66 13.07 4.07
CA GLU A 82 -8.22 13.09 4.35
C GLU A 82 -7.56 11.73 4.07
N ARG A 83 -7.44 10.85 5.07
CA ARG A 83 -6.63 9.62 5.01
C ARG A 83 -7.05 8.68 3.87
N SER A 84 -8.34 8.60 3.53
CA SER A 84 -8.81 7.82 2.39
C SER A 84 -8.46 8.42 1.04
N ALA A 85 -8.51 9.75 0.92
CA ALA A 85 -8.08 10.44 -0.28
C ALA A 85 -6.56 10.34 -0.46
N ALA A 86 -5.79 10.37 0.63
CA ALA A 86 -4.36 10.14 0.62
C ALA A 86 -4.00 8.74 0.10
N VAL A 87 -4.74 7.69 0.48
CA VAL A 87 -4.59 6.33 -0.10
C VAL A 87 -4.86 6.33 -1.61
N VAL A 88 -5.87 7.07 -2.09
CA VAL A 88 -6.17 7.19 -3.52
C VAL A 88 -5.09 7.98 -4.28
N VAL A 89 -4.56 9.07 -3.70
CA VAL A 89 -3.41 9.80 -4.26
C VAL A 89 -2.16 8.91 -4.33
N ALA A 90 -1.85 8.17 -3.26
CA ALA A 90 -0.75 7.21 -3.23
C ALA A 90 -0.90 6.10 -4.28
N TYR A 91 -2.11 5.57 -4.46
CA TYR A 91 -2.44 4.62 -5.53
C TYR A 91 -2.22 5.20 -6.92
N ILE A 92 -2.63 6.45 -7.16
CA ILE A 92 -2.47 7.13 -8.45
C ILE A 92 -0.99 7.35 -8.78
N MET A 93 -0.19 7.87 -7.84
CA MET A 93 1.26 8.04 -8.02
C MET A 93 1.97 6.71 -8.30
N ALA A 94 1.55 5.62 -7.63
CA ALA A 94 2.15 4.30 -7.81
C ALA A 94 1.70 3.56 -9.09
N THR A 95 0.54 3.89 -9.64
CA THR A 95 -0.07 3.14 -10.78
C THR A 95 0.03 3.89 -12.11
N TYR A 96 0.00 5.23 -12.08
CA TYR A 96 0.07 6.09 -13.26
C TYR A 96 1.33 6.95 -13.30
N GLU A 97 2.27 6.71 -12.37
CA GLU A 97 3.59 7.36 -12.30
C GLU A 97 3.58 8.89 -12.12
N LEU A 98 2.42 9.47 -11.78
CA LEU A 98 2.24 10.92 -11.66
C LEU A 98 3.00 11.55 -10.49
N GLY A 99 3.36 12.82 -10.65
CA GLY A 99 3.88 13.67 -9.59
C GLY A 99 2.86 13.92 -8.48
N LEU A 100 3.33 14.23 -7.27
CA LEU A 100 2.47 14.51 -6.11
C LEU A 100 1.39 15.56 -6.41
N VAL A 101 1.77 16.68 -7.03
CA VAL A 101 0.86 17.80 -7.32
C VAL A 101 -0.21 17.39 -8.32
N GLU A 102 0.17 16.64 -9.35
CA GLU A 102 -0.73 16.14 -10.39
C GLU A 102 -1.74 15.13 -9.83
N ALA A 103 -1.26 14.20 -8.99
CA ALA A 103 -2.11 13.19 -8.34
C ALA A 103 -3.09 13.82 -7.34
N ILE A 104 -2.67 14.83 -6.57
CA ILE A 104 -3.57 15.61 -5.70
C ILE A 104 -4.62 16.35 -6.54
N GLN A 105 -4.21 17.08 -7.58
CA GLN A 105 -5.12 17.82 -8.46
C GLN A 105 -6.12 16.89 -9.15
N TYR A 106 -5.68 15.72 -9.63
CA TYR A 106 -6.57 14.71 -10.22
C TYR A 106 -7.65 14.27 -9.24
N VAL A 107 -7.29 13.96 -7.99
CA VAL A 107 -8.25 13.55 -6.95
C VAL A 107 -9.19 14.70 -6.55
N GLN A 108 -8.68 15.93 -6.41
CA GLN A 108 -9.50 17.10 -6.10
C GLN A 108 -10.49 17.44 -7.23
N ASN A 109 -10.11 17.26 -8.50
CA ASN A 109 -11.00 17.43 -9.65
C ASN A 109 -12.16 16.42 -9.65
N GLN A 110 -12.00 15.23 -9.05
CA GLN A 110 -13.08 14.25 -8.88
C GLN A 110 -13.86 14.44 -7.56
N ARG A 111 -13.23 15.01 -6.51
CA ARG A 111 -13.82 15.24 -5.19
C ARG A 111 -13.26 16.53 -4.57
N PHE A 112 -13.89 17.66 -4.85
CA PHE A 112 -13.37 18.98 -4.44
C PHE A 112 -13.20 19.14 -2.92
N CYS A 113 -13.96 18.39 -2.11
CA CYS A 113 -13.87 18.39 -0.64
C CYS A 113 -12.59 17.75 -0.08
N VAL A 114 -11.70 17.21 -0.93
CA VAL A 114 -10.41 16.66 -0.49
C VAL A 114 -9.48 17.80 -0.10
N ALA A 115 -9.29 17.97 1.20
CA ALA A 115 -8.35 18.90 1.79
C ALA A 115 -7.26 18.12 2.51
N PHE A 116 -6.00 18.41 2.18
CA PHE A 116 -4.83 17.90 2.87
C PHE A 116 -4.21 19.03 3.69
N ASP A 117 -3.91 18.76 4.97
CA ASP A 117 -3.03 19.60 5.78
C ASP A 117 -1.57 19.47 5.29
N ASP A 118 -0.63 20.18 5.91
CA ASP A 118 0.78 20.13 5.47
C ASP A 118 1.49 18.85 5.91
N GLU A 119 1.03 18.19 6.98
CA GLU A 119 1.57 16.91 7.44
C GLU A 119 1.22 15.77 6.46
N MET A 120 -0.02 15.72 5.96
CA MET A 120 -0.43 14.75 4.94
C MET A 120 0.25 15.02 3.58
N LYS A 121 0.42 16.29 3.19
CA LYS A 121 1.21 16.66 2.00
C LYS A 121 2.66 16.15 2.12
N HIS A 122 3.31 16.39 3.26
CA HIS A 122 4.67 15.91 3.53
C HIS A 122 4.74 14.37 3.55
N THR A 123 3.75 13.71 4.13
CA THR A 123 3.63 12.24 4.14
C THR A 123 3.51 11.66 2.72
N LEU A 124 2.71 12.29 1.87
CA LEU A 124 2.57 11.90 0.46
C LEU A 124 3.81 12.23 -0.38
N LEU A 125 4.51 13.34 -0.09
CA LEU A 125 5.80 13.69 -0.72
C LEU A 125 6.88 12.66 -0.42
N ASN A 126 7.02 12.26 0.85
CA ASN A 126 7.94 11.21 1.27
C ASN A 126 7.59 9.87 0.59
N TYR A 127 6.30 9.57 0.39
CA TYR A 127 5.89 8.38 -0.36
C TYR A 127 6.25 8.46 -1.85
N HIS A 128 6.09 9.63 -2.48
CA HIS A 128 6.48 9.86 -3.87
C HIS A 128 7.99 9.65 -4.07
N GLN A 129 8.83 10.23 -3.22
CA GLN A 129 10.29 10.02 -3.23
C GLN A 129 10.67 8.54 -3.03
N LEU A 130 9.93 7.80 -2.19
CA LEU A 130 10.11 6.36 -2.03
C LEU A 130 9.68 5.54 -3.27
N LEU A 131 8.81 6.06 -4.14
CA LEU A 131 8.49 5.44 -5.43
C LEU A 131 9.59 5.73 -6.46
N GLU A 132 10.06 6.98 -6.54
CA GLU A 132 11.18 7.38 -7.41
C GLU A 132 12.45 6.57 -7.10
N ALA A 133 12.86 6.52 -5.82
CA ALA A 133 14.05 5.79 -5.40
C ALA A 133 13.96 4.27 -5.71
N LYS A 134 12.78 3.66 -5.56
CA LYS A 134 12.55 2.26 -5.95
C LYS A 134 12.73 2.06 -7.46
N ARG A 135 12.24 3.00 -8.27
CA ARG A 135 12.38 2.96 -9.73
C ARG A 135 13.84 3.03 -10.14
N SER A 136 14.59 4.03 -9.68
CA SER A 136 16.02 4.19 -10.00
C SER A 136 16.87 2.99 -9.56
N VAL A 137 16.57 2.38 -8.41
CA VAL A 137 17.23 1.12 -7.99
C VAL A 137 16.86 -0.05 -8.88
N SER A 138 15.63 -0.13 -9.39
CA SER A 138 15.20 -1.18 -10.33
C SER A 138 15.85 -1.03 -11.71
N GLU A 139 15.98 0.20 -12.21
CA GLU A 139 16.65 0.55 -13.47
C GLU A 139 18.14 0.23 -13.39
N ALA A 140 18.83 0.69 -12.33
CA ALA A 140 20.24 0.41 -12.11
C ALA A 140 20.56 -1.09 -12.03
N ARG A 141 19.67 -1.90 -11.42
CA ARG A 141 19.79 -3.37 -11.38
C ARG A 141 19.61 -4.03 -12.74
N GLN A 142 18.76 -3.49 -13.61
CA GLN A 142 18.57 -4.00 -14.97
C GLN A 142 19.72 -3.60 -15.91
N ALA A 143 20.31 -2.42 -15.69
CA ALA A 143 21.44 -1.91 -16.48
C ALA A 143 22.78 -2.62 -16.21
N THR A 144 22.89 -3.47 -15.18
CA THR A 144 24.13 -4.15 -14.78
C THR A 144 24.15 -5.65 -15.13
N PRO A 145 24.66 -6.06 -16.30
CA PRO A 145 24.94 -7.47 -16.59
C PRO A 145 26.04 -8.00 -15.65
N VAL A 146 25.70 -9.00 -14.84
CA VAL A 146 26.49 -9.44 -13.67
C VAL A 146 27.72 -10.26 -14.10
N ALA A 147 28.78 -9.57 -14.50
CA ALA A 147 30.08 -10.16 -14.83
C ALA A 147 30.94 -10.44 -13.58
N ILE A 148 30.49 -11.37 -12.71
CA ILE A 148 31.28 -11.80 -11.53
C ILE A 148 32.52 -12.58 -12.01
N LYS A 149 33.62 -11.85 -12.22
CA LYS A 149 34.96 -12.44 -12.28
C LYS A 149 35.43 -12.73 -10.86
N SER A 150 35.00 -13.88 -10.34
CA SER A 150 35.54 -14.47 -9.10
C SER A 150 37.03 -14.83 -9.29
N LYS A 151 37.90 -13.82 -9.16
CA LYS A 151 39.34 -14.01 -9.14
C LYS A 151 39.75 -14.45 -7.74
N ARG A 152 39.64 -15.76 -7.49
CA ARG A 152 40.26 -16.40 -6.33
C ARG A 152 41.74 -15.99 -6.26
N ARG A 153 42.18 -15.53 -5.09
CA ARG A 153 43.57 -15.70 -4.65
C ARG A 153 43.54 -16.35 -3.27
N HIS A 154 44.45 -17.31 -3.14
CA HIS A 154 44.79 -18.14 -1.98
C HIS A 154 45.88 -17.41 -1.20
N GLU A 155 46.31 -17.97 -0.06
CA GLU A 155 47.26 -17.42 0.94
C GLU A 155 46.45 -16.77 2.09
N ASP A 156 45.93 -17.53 3.07
CA ASP A 156 46.55 -18.45 4.06
C ASP A 156 47.12 -17.71 5.29
N GLU A 157 46.36 -17.69 6.39
CA GLU A 157 46.87 -17.63 7.77
C GLU A 157 45.72 -18.01 8.75
N GLU A 158 46.03 -18.76 9.81
CA GLU A 158 45.06 -19.29 10.78
C GLU A 158 44.94 -18.38 12.02
N ALA A 159 43.72 -18.21 12.54
CA ALA A 159 43.48 -17.63 13.86
C ALA A 159 42.12 -18.07 14.43
N ASP A 160 42.13 -19.07 15.32
CA ASP A 160 40.96 -19.43 16.13
C ASP A 160 40.66 -18.32 17.16
N ILE A 161 39.46 -17.74 17.09
CA ILE A 161 38.86 -17.00 18.22
C ILE A 161 37.39 -17.42 18.33
N ASP A 162 37.16 -18.44 19.13
CA ASP A 162 35.85 -18.76 19.71
C ASP A 162 35.68 -17.95 21.01
N MET A 163 34.62 -17.13 21.10
CA MET A 163 34.22 -16.40 22.31
C MET A 163 32.71 -16.17 22.28
N ASP A 164 31.99 -17.18 22.78
CA ASP A 164 30.59 -17.14 23.18
C ASP A 164 30.30 -16.02 24.20
N HIS A 165 29.21 -15.28 24.01
CA HIS A 165 28.59 -14.41 25.03
C HIS A 165 27.08 -14.25 24.74
N GLN A 166 26.29 -15.10 25.39
CA GLN A 166 24.86 -14.89 25.61
C GLN A 166 24.65 -13.86 26.74
N ASP A 167 23.92 -12.78 26.46
CA ASP A 167 23.32 -11.92 27.49
C ASP A 167 21.84 -11.71 27.14
N ASP A 168 20.96 -12.38 27.88
CA ASP A 168 19.53 -12.05 27.92
C ASP A 168 19.30 -10.85 28.86
N ILE A 169 18.19 -10.08 28.70
CA ILE A 169 17.20 -9.87 29.79
C ILE A 169 16.06 -8.88 29.42
N ASP A 170 14.84 -9.29 29.80
CA ASP A 170 13.58 -8.56 30.09
C ASP A 170 12.90 -7.53 29.16
N SER A 171 11.57 -7.67 29.12
CA SER A 171 10.62 -6.69 28.59
C SER A 171 9.73 -6.08 29.69
N VAL A 172 9.65 -4.75 29.77
CA VAL A 172 8.58 -3.98 30.41
C VAL A 172 8.50 -2.63 29.67
N GLY A 173 7.36 -1.96 29.44
CA GLY A 173 5.96 -2.22 29.79
C GLY A 173 5.03 -1.25 29.04
N VAL A 174 3.73 -1.25 29.34
CA VAL A 174 2.71 -0.56 28.53
C VAL A 174 2.41 0.87 28.99
N SER A 175 2.52 1.83 28.08
CA SER A 175 1.67 3.03 28.02
C SER A 175 1.52 3.48 26.56
N GLY A 176 0.43 4.12 26.12
CA GLY A 176 -0.76 4.53 26.86
C GLY A 176 -1.40 5.79 26.27
N SER A 177 -1.66 5.83 24.96
CA SER A 177 -2.18 7.00 24.25
C SER A 177 -3.23 6.63 23.18
N PHE A 178 -4.03 7.62 22.75
CA PHE A 178 -5.37 7.39 22.21
C PHE A 178 -5.44 7.28 20.68
N SER A 179 -6.22 6.30 20.20
CA SER A 179 -6.27 5.88 18.79
C SER A 179 -7.20 6.74 17.93
N HIS A 180 -6.71 7.19 16.77
CA HIS A 180 -7.52 7.72 15.67
C HIS A 180 -7.24 6.92 14.40
N GLY A 181 -8.08 5.91 14.15
CA GLY A 181 -7.92 4.96 13.02
C GLY A 181 -8.82 5.30 11.83
N ALA A 182 -8.33 5.08 10.61
CA ALA A 182 -9.12 5.15 9.38
C ALA A 182 -9.29 3.75 8.80
N TYR A 183 -10.53 3.36 8.48
CA TYR A 183 -10.88 1.99 8.08
C TYR A 183 -11.76 2.01 6.83
N PHE A 184 -11.54 1.10 5.87
CA PHE A 184 -12.48 0.78 4.78
C PHE A 184 -12.04 -0.44 3.96
N LEU A 185 -12.94 -0.96 3.11
CA LEU A 185 -12.59 -1.67 1.87
C LEU A 185 -13.66 -1.51 0.77
N VAL A 186 -13.20 -1.57 -0.49
CA VAL A 186 -13.85 -2.09 -1.70
C VAL A 186 -15.39 -2.24 -1.68
N GLY A 187 -16.08 -1.63 -2.66
CA GLY A 187 -17.53 -1.77 -2.83
C GLY A 187 -17.96 -1.85 -4.29
N ARG A 188 -18.70 -2.91 -4.65
CA ARG A 188 -19.15 -3.19 -6.03
C ARG A 188 -20.57 -2.67 -6.29
N ARG A 189 -20.81 -2.15 -7.50
CA ARG A 189 -22.14 -1.93 -8.11
C ARG A 189 -22.03 -2.16 -9.62
#